data_AF-A0A561UGT8-F1
#
_entry.id   AF-A0A561UGT8-F1
#
_cell.length_a   1.000
_cell.length_b   1.000
_cell.length_c   1.000
_cell.angle_alpha   90.00
_cell.angle_beta   90.00
_cell.angle_gamma   90.00
#
_symmetry.space_group_name_H-M   'P 1'
#
loop_
_entity.id
_entity.type
_entity.pdbx_description
1 polymer ?
#
loop_
_entity_poly.entity_id
_entity_poly.type
_entity_poly.pdbx_seq_one_letter_code
_entity_poly.pdbx_strand_id
1 'polypeptide(L)' 'MPAVTVENPLILPRIAAPAPDARPRPALAVSTALEGFEGEGFPVRRAFAKINQKYLDPFIMMDQMGEVDYAAGEPKS' A
#
# COMPACT_ATOMS: atom_id res chain seq x y z
N MET A 1 -7.49 16.82 11.32
CA MET A 1 -8.55 16.53 10.35
C MET A 1 -9.89 16.59 11.08
N PRO A 2 -10.90 17.30 10.56
CA PRO A 2 -12.24 17.30 11.17
C PRO A 2 -12.89 15.92 11.01
N ALA A 3 -13.69 15.52 12.00
CA ALA A 3 -14.48 14.31 11.90
C ALA A 3 -15.57 14.50 10.82
N VAL A 4 -15.69 13.53 9.91
CA VAL A 4 -16.74 13.51 8.88
C VAL A 4 -17.83 12.55 9.35
N THR A 5 -19.03 13.09 9.60
CA THR A 5 -20.22 12.29 9.88
C THR A 5 -21.05 12.20 8.61
N VAL A 6 -21.37 10.97 8.19
CA VAL A 6 -22.23 10.70 7.04
C VAL A 6 -23.57 10.16 7.51
N GLU A 7 -24.64 10.43 6.75
CA GLU A 7 -25.99 9.94 7.06
C GLU A 7 -26.07 8.41 7.09
N ASN A 8 -25.34 7.74 6.19
CA ASN A 8 -25.30 6.28 6.11
C ASN A 8 -23.88 5.77 5.79
N PRO A 9 -23.17 5.13 6.74
CA PRO A 9 -21.81 4.63 6.54
C PRO A 9 -21.72 3.39 5.63
N LEU A 10 -22.85 2.80 5.24
CA LEU A 10 -22.93 1.65 4.34
C LEU A 10 -23.08 2.06 2.87
N ILE A 11 -23.21 3.36 2.58
CA ILE A 11 -23.34 3.88 1.23
C ILE A 11 -22.05 4.57 0.83
N LEU A 12 -21.39 4.03 -0.19
CA LEU A 12 -20.28 4.68 -0.87
C LEU A 12 -20.74 5.17 -2.24
N PRO A 13 -20.46 6.43 -2.63
CA PRO A 13 -20.67 6.88 -3.99
C PRO A 13 -19.93 5.96 -4.97
N ARG A 14 -20.61 5.55 -6.04
CA ARG A 14 -19.97 4.76 -7.10
C ARG A 14 -19.02 5.67 -7.88
N ILE A 15 -17.84 5.16 -8.18
CA ILE A 15 -16.90 5.84 -9.07
C ILE A 15 -17.42 5.70 -10.51
N ALA A 16 -17.51 6.81 -11.24
CA ALA A 16 -17.91 6.79 -12.64
C ALA A 16 -16.89 6.00 -13.49
N ALA A 17 -17.38 5.29 -14.50
CA ALA A 17 -16.48 4.66 -15.46
C ALA A 17 -15.68 5.72 -16.23
N PRO A 18 -14.43 5.42 -16.63
CA PRO A 18 -13.66 6.29 -17.51
C PRO A 18 -14.41 6.56 -18.83
N ALA A 19 -14.24 7.75 -19.41
CA ALA A 19 -14.75 8.07 -20.74
C ALA A 19 -14.12 7.17 -21.82
N PRO A 20 -14.78 6.93 -22.96
CA PRO A 20 -14.25 6.06 -24.02
C PRO A 20 -12.89 6.50 -24.60
N ASP A 21 -12.59 7.79 -24.55
CA ASP A 21 -11.35 8.40 -25.01
C ASP A 21 -10.30 8.59 -23.90
N ALA A 22 -10.61 8.17 -22.66
CA ALA A 22 -9.70 8.25 -21.54
C ALA A 22 -8.45 7.38 -21.79
N ARG A 23 -7.27 7.97 -21.57
CA ARG A 23 -5.99 7.27 -21.73
C ARG A 23 -5.48 6.77 -20.38
N PRO A 24 -5.02 5.52 -20.27
CA PRO A 24 -4.39 5.03 -19.06
C PRO A 24 -3.10 5.81 -18.77
N ARG A 25 -2.82 6.05 -17.49
CA ARG A 25 -1.55 6.64 -17.08
C ARG A 25 -0.41 5.65 -17.37
N PRO A 26 0.72 6.10 -17.94
CA PRO A 26 1.84 5.20 -18.19
C PRO A 26 2.48 4.75 -16.87
N ALA A 27 3.00 3.52 -16.85
CA ALA A 27 3.89 3.08 -15.79
C ALA A 27 5.22 3.84 -15.92
N LEU A 28 5.64 4.54 -14.88
CA LEU A 28 6.89 5.31 -14.89
C LEU A 28 8.12 4.43 -14.67
N ALA A 29 7.98 3.38 -13.86
CA ALA A 29 9.05 2.44 -13.55
C ALA A 29 8.47 1.12 -13.00
N VAL A 30 9.27 0.06 -13.10
CA VAL A 30 9.05 -1.22 -12.40
C VAL A 30 10.31 -1.49 -11.58
N SER A 31 10.15 -1.76 -10.29
CA SER A 31 11.26 -2.05 -9.39
C SER A 31 10.92 -3.20 -8.47
N THR A 32 11.92 -4.03 -8.16
CA THR A 32 11.81 -5.08 -7.14
C THR A 32 11.93 -4.47 -5.75
N ALA A 33 11.00 -4.81 -4.85
CA ALA A 33 11.02 -4.39 -3.47
C ALA A 33 12.26 -4.92 -2.73
N LEU A 34 12.76 -4.16 -1.76
CA LEU A 34 13.88 -4.60 -0.94
C LEU A 34 13.41 -5.55 0.15
N GLU A 35 14.13 -6.63 0.37
CA GLU A 35 13.92 -7.50 1.53
C GLU A 35 14.54 -6.86 2.78
N GLY A 36 13.97 -7.19 3.94
CA GLY A 36 14.41 -6.70 5.24
C GLY A 36 13.70 -7.43 6.37
N PHE A 37 14.01 -7.03 7.59
CA PHE A 37 13.36 -7.52 8.79
C PHE A 37 12.85 -6.34 9.63
N GLU A 38 11.64 -6.46 10.18
CA GLU A 38 11.01 -5.45 11.04
C GLU A 38 10.52 -6.12 12.35
N GLY A 39 10.44 -5.35 13.43
CA GLY A 39 10.02 -5.86 14.75
C GLY A 39 10.87 -7.03 15.24
N GLU A 40 10.23 -8.11 15.69
CA GLU A 40 10.84 -9.34 16.22
C GLU A 40 11.44 -10.25 15.11
N GLY A 41 11.97 -9.66 14.04
CA GLY A 41 12.53 -10.41 12.91
C GLY A 41 11.51 -10.86 11.87
N PHE A 42 10.42 -10.12 11.69
CA PHE A 42 9.47 -10.41 10.62
C PHE A 42 10.08 -10.08 9.26
N PRO A 43 10.16 -11.04 8.31
CA PRO A 43 10.61 -10.75 6.97
C PRO A 43 9.60 -9.85 6.25
N VAL A 44 10.10 -8.77 5.66
CA VAL A 44 9.28 -7.82 4.90
C VAL A 44 9.89 -7.51 3.55
N ARG A 45 9.02 -7.15 2.60
CA ARG A 45 9.39 -6.51 1.34
C ARG A 45 8.96 -5.05 1.33
N ARG A 46 9.94 -4.15 1.37
CA ARG A 46 9.77 -2.70 1.42
C ARG A 46 9.62 -2.14 0.01
N ALA A 47 8.37 -1.94 -0.42
CA ALA A 47 8.03 -1.57 -1.79
C ALA A 47 8.46 -0.14 -2.13
N PHE A 48 8.33 0.80 -1.18
CA PHE A 48 8.55 2.22 -1.43
C PHE A 48 9.98 2.71 -1.16
N ALA A 49 10.84 1.88 -0.58
CA ALA A 49 12.16 2.27 -0.08
C ALA A 49 13.09 2.91 -1.14
N LYS A 50 12.88 2.66 -2.44
CA LYS A 50 13.70 3.19 -3.54
C LYS A 50 12.96 4.12 -4.50
N ILE A 51 11.70 4.46 -4.22
CA ILE A 51 10.90 5.33 -5.08
C ILE A 51 11.01 6.77 -4.55
N ASN A 52 11.20 7.73 -5.47
CA ASN A 52 11.24 9.14 -5.09
C ASN A 52 9.88 9.56 -4.49
N GLN A 53 9.90 10.16 -3.30
CA GLN A 53 8.71 10.57 -2.55
C GLN A 53 7.72 11.42 -3.35
N LYS A 54 8.20 12.22 -4.32
CA LYS A 54 7.33 13.03 -5.19
C LYS A 54 6.33 12.20 -6.02
N TYR A 55 6.60 10.91 -6.19
CA TYR A 55 5.72 9.96 -6.87
C TYR A 55 4.88 9.11 -5.90
N LEU A 56 5.08 9.27 -4.59
CA LEU A 56 4.43 8.47 -3.55
C LEU A 56 3.42 9.24 -2.71
N ASP A 57 3.49 10.57 -2.64
CA ASP A 57 2.53 11.41 -1.91
C ASP A 57 1.07 11.00 -2.18
N PRO A 58 0.25 10.69 -1.15
CA PRO A 58 0.46 10.88 0.30
C PRO A 58 1.01 9.65 1.06
N PHE A 59 1.45 8.63 0.34
CA PHE A 59 1.97 7.41 0.94
C PHE A 59 3.42 7.57 1.41
N ILE A 60 3.69 7.06 2.61
CA ILE A 60 4.99 7.22 3.28
C ILE A 60 5.77 5.89 3.30
N MET A 61 5.07 4.77 3.49
CA MET A 61 5.67 3.43 3.56
C MET A 61 4.69 2.37 3.07
N MET A 62 5.21 1.27 2.54
CA MET A 62 4.44 0.08 2.21
C MET A 62 5.37 -1.13 2.29
N ASP A 63 5.08 -1.98 3.26
CA ASP A 63 5.83 -3.20 3.51
C ASP A 63 4.88 -4.40 3.38
N GLN A 64 5.31 -5.41 2.63
CA GLN A 64 4.58 -6.66 2.46
C GLN A 64 5.24 -7.74 3.33
N MET A 65 4.44 -8.38 4.18
CA MET A 65 4.89 -9.43 5.12
C MET A 65 5.15 -10.80 4.47
N GLY A 66 4.77 -10.98 3.20
CA GLY A 66 4.74 -12.30 2.56
C GLY A 66 3.44 -13.07 2.83
N GLU A 67 3.27 -14.18 2.14
CA GLU A 67 2.21 -15.17 2.40
C GLU A 67 2.78 -16.20 3.37
N VAL A 68 2.71 -15.88 4.66
CA VAL A 68 3.28 -16.74 5.72
C VAL A 68 2.21 -16.99 6.78
N ASP A 69 1.95 -18.26 7.05
CA ASP A 69 1.09 -18.69 8.15
C ASP A 69 1.90 -18.73 9.44
N TYR A 70 1.93 -17.60 10.16
CA TYR A 70 2.62 -17.50 11.45
C TYR A 70 1.85 -18.24 12.55
N ALA A 71 2.56 -19.11 13.27
CA ALA A 71 2.02 -19.70 14.50
C ALA A 71 2.04 -18.69 15.66
N ALA A 72 1.30 -19.00 16.72
CA ALA A 72 1.25 -18.14 17.91
C ALA A 72 2.66 -17.95 18.51
N GLY A 73 3.14 -16.71 18.50
CA GLY A 73 4.44 -16.34 19.02
C GLY A 73 5.58 -16.44 18.02
N GLU A 74 5.35 -16.75 16.75
CA GLU A 74 6.35 -16.48 15.71
C GLU A 74 6.22 -15.02 15.26
N PRO A 75 7.29 -14.30 14.89
CA PRO A 75 8.74 -14.43 15.06
C PRO A 75 9.22 -13.78 16.37
N LYS A 76 10.45 -14.11 16.81
CA LYS A 76 11.02 -13.68 18.10
C LYS A 76 12.49 -13.22 18.03
N SER A 77 13.05 -13.13 16.82
CA SER A 77 14.48 -13.00 16.51
C SER A 77 15.44 -14.00 17.19
#